data_AF-A0A453KNZ0-F1
#
_entry.id   AF-A0A453KNZ0-F1
#
_cell.length_a   1.000
_cell.length_b   1.000
_cell.length_c   1.000
_cell.angle_alpha   90.00
_cell.angle_beta   90.00
_cell.angle_gamma   90.00
#
_symmetry.space_group_name_H-M   'P 1'
#
loop_
_entity.id
_entity.type
_entity.pdbx_description
1 polymer ?
#
loop_
_entity_poly.entity_id
_entity_poly.type
_entity_poly.pdbx_seq_one_letter_code
_entity_poly.pdbx_strand_id
1 'polypeptide(L)'
;MSMYGYEIVQTLIVDIEPDVHVKRAMNEINAASRMRSAANDKAEAEKILQIKRAEGEAESKYLAGVGIARQRQAIVDGLRDSVLAFSENVPGTTAKDIMDMVLVTQYFDTMKEIGASSKSSSVFIPHGPGAVKDVASQIRDGLLQANTL
;
A
#
# COMPACT_ATOMS: atom_id res chain seq x y z
N MET A 1 -78.82 13.07 -3.51
CA MET A 1 -79.96 13.98 -3.75
C MET A 1 -80.70 13.49 -4.99
N SER A 2 -81.71 12.65 -4.81
CA SER A 2 -82.53 12.08 -5.88
C SER A 2 -83.84 12.85 -6.00
N MET A 3 -83.88 13.80 -6.94
CA MET A 3 -85.16 14.31 -7.46
C MET A 3 -85.11 14.65 -8.97
N TYR A 4 -83.94 14.58 -9.62
CA TYR A 4 -83.78 14.55 -11.07
C TYR A 4 -82.65 13.55 -11.42
N GLY A 5 -82.90 12.67 -12.39
CA GLY A 5 -82.16 11.40 -12.57
C GLY A 5 -80.76 11.50 -13.19
N TYR A 6 -79.77 11.91 -12.40
CA TYR A 6 -78.35 11.71 -12.71
C TYR A 6 -77.58 11.25 -11.47
N GLU A 7 -76.75 10.21 -11.62
CA GLU A 7 -75.81 9.73 -10.61
C GLU A 7 -74.39 10.18 -11.00
N ILE A 8 -73.79 11.04 -10.19
CA ILE A 8 -72.42 11.51 -10.42
C ILE A 8 -71.46 10.45 -9.87
N VAL A 9 -70.91 9.62 -10.74
CA VAL A 9 -69.98 8.53 -10.39
C VAL A 9 -68.63 9.07 -9.89
N GLN A 10 -68.11 10.13 -10.52
CA GLN A 10 -66.87 10.80 -10.13
C GLN A 10 -66.82 12.21 -10.72
N THR A 11 -66.33 13.18 -9.95
CA THR A 11 -66.00 14.53 -10.44
C THR A 11 -64.49 14.70 -10.48
N LEU A 12 -63.91 14.80 -11.67
CA LEU A 12 -62.49 15.10 -11.85
C LEU A 12 -62.29 16.61 -11.85
N ILE A 13 -61.41 17.12 -10.99
CA ILE A 13 -60.98 18.52 -11.06
C ILE A 13 -60.08 18.64 -12.30
N VAL A 14 -60.49 19.47 -13.26
CA VAL A 14 -59.83 19.59 -14.56
C VAL A 14 -58.63 20.53 -14.49
N ASP A 15 -58.69 21.58 -13.66
CA ASP A 15 -57.58 22.52 -13.49
C ASP A 15 -57.61 23.22 -12.13
N ILE A 16 -56.42 23.51 -11.59
CA ILE A 16 -56.18 24.34 -10.41
C ILE A 16 -54.98 25.23 -10.73
N GLU A 17 -55.21 26.52 -10.90
CA GLU A 17 -54.14 27.49 -11.12
C GLU A 17 -53.79 28.24 -9.82
N PRO A 18 -52.70 27.88 -9.13
CA PRO A 18 -52.18 28.67 -8.02
C PRO A 18 -51.49 29.94 -8.53
N ASP A 19 -51.35 30.92 -7.64
CA ASP A 19 -50.60 32.15 -7.94
C ASP A 19 -49.17 31.83 -8.43
N VAL A 20 -48.71 32.59 -9.42
CA VAL A 20 -47.40 32.42 -10.06
C VAL A 20 -46.26 32.44 -9.03
N HIS A 21 -46.36 33.26 -7.98
CA HIS A 21 -45.36 33.34 -6.93
C HIS A 21 -45.31 32.06 -6.09
N VAL A 22 -46.46 31.48 -5.78
CA VAL A 22 -46.56 30.21 -5.03
C VAL A 22 -46.01 29.06 -5.85
N LYS A 23 -46.34 28.99 -7.15
CA LYS A 23 -45.83 27.96 -8.06
C LYS A 23 -44.30 28.02 -8.18
N ARG A 24 -43.73 29.22 -8.30
CA ARG A 24 -42.28 29.42 -8.35
C ARG A 24 -41.60 29.02 -7.03
N ALA A 25 -42.14 29.48 -5.90
CA ALA A 25 -41.60 29.15 -4.58
C ALA A 25 -41.65 27.63 -4.30
N MET A 26 -42.75 26.95 -4.64
CA MET A 26 -42.86 25.51 -4.49
C MET A 26 -41.85 24.76 -5.38
N ASN A 27 -41.64 25.21 -6.62
CA ASN A 27 -40.65 24.61 -7.50
C ASN A 27 -39.22 24.81 -6.99
N GLU A 28 -38.88 26.00 -6.49
CA GLU A 28 -37.58 26.28 -5.88
C GLU A 28 -37.32 25.43 -4.63
N ILE A 29 -38.33 25.27 -3.75
CA ILE A 29 -38.22 24.42 -2.55
C ILE A 29 -37.99 22.96 -2.95
N ASN A 30 -38.74 22.46 -3.94
CA ASN A 30 -38.58 21.09 -4.41
C ASN A 30 -37.24 20.87 -5.10
N ALA A 31 -36.77 21.83 -5.89
CA ALA A 31 -35.45 21.79 -6.51
C ALA A 31 -34.34 21.81 -5.44
N ALA A 32 -34.42 22.69 -4.45
CA ALA A 32 -33.46 22.78 -3.36
C ALA A 32 -33.43 21.50 -2.50
N SER A 33 -34.60 20.93 -2.20
CA SER A 33 -34.72 19.67 -1.45
C SER A 33 -34.07 18.51 -2.20
N ARG A 34 -34.34 18.39 -3.51
CA ARG A 34 -33.71 17.38 -4.38
C ARG A 34 -32.20 17.58 -4.49
N MET A 35 -31.74 18.82 -4.68
CA MET A 35 -30.31 19.14 -4.72
C MET A 35 -29.62 18.80 -3.41
N ARG A 36 -30.26 19.07 -2.26
CA ARG A 36 -29.72 18.74 -0.94
C ARG A 36 -29.58 17.23 -0.74
N SER A 37 -30.59 16.46 -1.13
CA SER A 37 -30.52 14.99 -1.09
C SER A 37 -29.36 14.49 -1.96
N ALA A 38 -29.31 14.94 -3.23
CA ALA A 38 -28.24 14.53 -4.14
C ALA A 38 -26.84 14.92 -3.65
N ALA A 39 -26.69 16.10 -3.01
CA ALA A 39 -25.43 16.53 -2.42
C ALA A 39 -25.02 15.67 -1.21
N ASN A 40 -25.97 15.31 -0.35
CA ASN A 40 -25.72 14.42 0.79
C ASN A 40 -25.30 13.02 0.31
N ASP A 41 -26.04 12.44 -0.63
CA ASP A 41 -25.75 11.11 -1.17
C ASP A 41 -24.37 11.09 -1.84
N LYS A 42 -24.02 12.15 -2.58
CA LYS A 42 -22.71 12.31 -3.20
C LYS A 42 -21.60 12.44 -2.16
N ALA A 43 -21.80 13.25 -1.12
CA ALA A 43 -20.82 13.43 -0.05
C ALA A 43 -20.56 12.13 0.73
N GLU A 44 -21.62 11.34 0.97
CA GLU A 44 -21.50 10.05 1.63
C GLU A 44 -20.78 9.04 0.73
N ALA A 45 -21.07 9.00 -0.57
CA ALA A 45 -20.35 8.18 -1.54
C ALA A 45 -18.86 8.54 -1.60
N GLU A 46 -18.51 9.83 -1.64
CA GLU A 46 -17.12 10.30 -1.63
C GLU A 46 -16.40 9.89 -0.33
N LYS A 47 -17.06 10.02 0.81
CA LYS A 47 -16.53 9.59 2.11
C LYS A 47 -16.24 8.10 2.13
N ILE A 48 -17.19 7.26 1.70
CA ILE A 48 -17.01 5.80 1.64
C ILE A 48 -15.83 5.45 0.72
N LEU A 49 -15.76 6.08 -0.45
CA LEU A 49 -14.70 5.83 -1.42
C LEU A 49 -13.32 6.22 -0.87
N GLN A 50 -13.23 7.34 -0.14
CA GLN A 50 -11.99 7.76 0.50
C GLN A 50 -11.56 6.81 1.63
N ILE A 51 -12.48 6.40 2.50
CA ILE A 51 -12.20 5.44 3.57
C ILE A 51 -11.74 4.11 2.98
N LYS A 52 -12.43 3.59 1.96
CA LYS A 52 -12.08 2.32 1.33
C LYS A 52 -10.71 2.36 0.64
N ARG A 53 -10.36 3.49 0.02
CA ARG A 53 -9.00 3.70 -0.51
C ARG A 53 -7.95 3.68 0.60
N ALA A 54 -8.19 4.39 1.70
CA ALA A 54 -7.26 4.43 2.84
C ALA A 54 -7.10 3.06 3.51
N GLU A 55 -8.20 2.32 3.69
CA GLU A 55 -8.18 0.93 4.18
C GLU A 55 -7.37 0.02 3.25
N GLY A 56 -7.60 0.08 1.95
CA GLY A 56 -6.87 -0.72 0.97
C GLY A 56 -5.38 -0.38 0.92
N GLU A 57 -5.01 0.90 1.03
CA GLU A 57 -3.60 1.32 1.11
C GLU A 57 -2.92 0.83 2.39
N ALA A 58 -3.60 0.89 3.53
CA ALA A 58 -3.08 0.39 4.80
C ALA A 58 -2.89 -1.13 4.77
N GLU A 59 -3.88 -1.87 4.26
CA GLU A 59 -3.82 -3.32 4.13
C GLU A 59 -2.73 -3.76 3.14
N SER A 60 -2.61 -3.06 2.01
CA SER A 60 -1.54 -3.32 1.03
C SER A 60 -0.15 -3.14 1.63
N LYS A 61 0.09 -2.05 2.39
CA LYS A 61 1.36 -1.82 3.08
C LYS A 61 1.62 -2.88 4.16
N TYR A 62 0.60 -3.28 4.90
CA TYR A 62 0.70 -4.34 5.90
C TYR A 62 1.11 -5.67 5.25
N LEU A 63 0.40 -6.11 4.20
CA LEU A 63 0.70 -7.33 3.46
C LEU A 63 2.10 -7.28 2.82
N ALA A 64 2.51 -6.13 2.28
CA ALA A 64 3.86 -5.95 1.76
C ALA A 64 4.92 -6.11 2.87
N GLY A 65 4.70 -5.52 4.05
CA GLY A 65 5.57 -5.66 5.21
C GLY A 65 5.68 -7.11 5.69
N VAL A 66 4.55 -7.81 5.79
CA VAL A 66 4.51 -9.25 6.13
C VAL A 66 5.25 -10.08 5.08
N GLY A 67 5.07 -9.77 3.80
CA GLY A 67 5.77 -10.42 2.69
C GLY A 67 7.29 -10.27 2.80
N ILE A 68 7.78 -9.05 3.04
CA ILE A 68 9.22 -8.78 3.23
C ILE A 68 9.76 -9.52 4.45
N ALA A 69 9.04 -9.50 5.59
CA ALA A 69 9.47 -10.21 6.79
C ALA A 69 9.57 -11.72 6.55
N ARG A 70 8.57 -12.31 5.87
CA ARG A 70 8.56 -13.73 5.52
C ARG A 70 9.63 -14.09 4.50
N GLN A 71 9.91 -13.21 3.55
CA GLN A 71 11.03 -13.36 2.61
C GLN A 71 12.37 -13.34 3.36
N ARG A 72 12.58 -12.40 4.28
CA ARG A 72 13.80 -12.34 5.10
C ARG A 72 13.98 -13.59 5.94
N GLN A 73 12.91 -14.11 6.54
CA GLN A 73 12.93 -15.37 7.28
C GLN A 73 13.37 -16.53 6.38
N ALA A 74 12.77 -16.67 5.20
CA ALA A 74 13.12 -17.72 4.25
C ALA A 74 14.58 -17.63 3.76
N ILE A 75 15.12 -16.42 3.59
CA ILE A 75 16.54 -16.21 3.25
C ILE A 75 17.45 -16.68 4.38
N VAL A 76 17.15 -16.32 5.63
CA VAL A 76 17.96 -16.71 6.80
C VAL A 76 17.93 -18.22 6.99
N ASP A 77 16.74 -18.83 6.89
CA ASP A 77 16.57 -20.27 7.01
C ASP A 77 17.31 -21.01 5.88
N GLY A 78 17.20 -20.55 4.64
CA GLY A 78 17.93 -21.13 3.51
C GLY A 78 19.46 -20.99 3.63
N LEU A 79 19.95 -19.87 4.16
CA LEU A 79 21.38 -19.69 4.42
C LEU A 79 21.87 -20.62 5.52
N ARG A 80 21.08 -20.78 6.60
CA ARG A 80 21.38 -21.72 7.69
C ARG A 80 21.48 -23.16 7.17
N ASP A 81 20.51 -23.58 6.37
CA ASP A 81 20.49 -24.92 5.77
C ASP A 81 21.69 -25.12 4.84
N SER A 82 22.05 -24.09 4.06
CA SER A 82 23.23 -24.11 3.19
C SER A 82 24.54 -24.26 3.99
N VAL A 83 24.67 -23.56 5.12
CA VAL A 83 25.85 -23.68 6.00
C VAL A 83 25.95 -25.07 6.63
N LEU A 84 24.84 -25.63 7.10
CA LEU A 84 24.80 -26.98 7.66
C LEU A 84 25.17 -28.04 6.60
N ALA A 85 24.57 -27.96 5.42
CA ALA A 85 24.85 -28.88 4.32
C ALA A 85 26.32 -28.82 3.86
N PHE A 86 26.92 -27.63 3.79
CA PHE A 86 28.35 -27.50 3.42
C PHE A 86 29.29 -28.03 4.51
N SER A 87 28.96 -27.78 5.79
CA SER A 87 29.74 -28.29 6.92
C SER A 87 29.74 -29.82 7.01
N GLU A 88 28.67 -30.48 6.59
CA GLU A 88 28.59 -31.95 6.57
C GLU A 88 29.33 -32.57 5.37
N ASN A 89 29.32 -31.91 4.22
CA ASN A 89 29.86 -32.47 2.98
C ASN A 89 31.35 -32.17 2.73
N VAL A 90 31.94 -31.17 3.40
CA VAL A 90 33.35 -30.78 3.19
C VAL A 90 34.13 -30.86 4.51
N PRO A 91 34.92 -31.94 4.72
CA PRO A 91 35.72 -32.10 5.94
C PRO A 91 36.73 -30.98 6.11
N GLY A 92 36.73 -30.34 7.29
CA GLY A 92 37.72 -29.32 7.67
C GLY A 92 37.30 -27.86 7.43
N THR A 93 36.10 -27.61 6.93
CA THR A 93 35.56 -26.24 6.84
C THR A 93 34.82 -25.85 8.11
N THR A 94 35.05 -24.64 8.61
CA THR A 94 34.31 -24.11 9.76
C THR A 94 33.15 -23.25 9.28
N ALA A 95 32.10 -23.10 10.11
CA ALA A 95 30.99 -22.19 9.81
C ALA A 95 31.45 -20.74 9.54
N LYS A 96 32.60 -20.35 10.08
CA LYS A 96 33.23 -19.05 9.85
C LYS A 96 33.74 -18.92 8.41
N ASP A 97 34.41 -19.94 7.88
CA ASP A 97 34.95 -19.92 6.51
C ASP A 97 33.83 -19.85 5.47
N ILE A 98 32.70 -20.50 5.74
CA ILE A 98 31.51 -20.45 4.88
C ILE A 98 30.88 -19.06 4.91
N MET A 99 30.77 -18.43 6.08
CA MET A 99 30.28 -17.05 6.19
C MET A 99 31.18 -16.05 5.46
N ASP A 100 32.51 -16.22 5.54
CA ASP A 100 33.47 -15.38 4.81
C ASP A 100 33.30 -15.54 3.29
N MET A 101 33.06 -16.75 2.78
CA MET A 101 32.76 -17.02 1.37
C MET A 101 31.42 -16.38 0.91
N VAL A 102 30.39 -16.43 1.75
CA VAL A 102 29.09 -15.80 1.49
C VAL A 102 29.21 -14.28 1.43
N LEU A 103 29.99 -13.67 2.33
CA LEU A 103 30.27 -12.23 2.34
C LEU A 103 30.96 -11.76 1.04
N VAL A 104 31.94 -12.53 0.56
CA VAL A 104 32.61 -12.26 -0.72
C VAL A 104 31.64 -12.37 -1.89
N THR A 105 30.77 -13.37 -1.89
CA THR A 105 29.74 -13.55 -2.94
C THR A 105 28.75 -12.40 -2.95
N GLN A 106 28.24 -12.00 -1.77
CA GLN A 106 27.33 -10.87 -1.62
C GLN A 106 27.99 -9.56 -2.07
N TYR A 107 29.28 -9.37 -1.77
CA TYR A 107 30.03 -8.23 -2.27
C TYR A 107 30.05 -8.18 -3.81
N PHE A 108 30.30 -9.30 -4.49
CA PHE A 108 30.23 -9.35 -5.96
C PHE A 108 28.82 -9.14 -6.51
N ASP A 109 27.80 -9.72 -5.89
CA ASP A 109 26.40 -9.52 -6.32
C ASP A 109 25.95 -8.06 -6.15
N THR A 110 26.31 -7.40 -5.05
CA THR A 110 26.04 -5.97 -4.87
C THR A 110 26.76 -5.11 -5.91
N MET A 111 28.02 -5.41 -6.24
CA MET A 111 28.73 -4.73 -7.32
C MET A 111 28.05 -4.95 -8.68
N LYS A 112 27.56 -6.17 -8.95
CA LYS A 112 26.83 -6.49 -10.18
C LYS A 112 25.50 -5.73 -10.28
N GLU A 113 24.75 -5.65 -9.18
CA GLU A 113 23.47 -4.92 -9.13
C GLU A 113 23.67 -3.40 -9.29
N ILE A 114 24.69 -2.85 -8.62
CA ILE A 114 25.12 -1.46 -8.80
C ILE A 114 25.53 -1.19 -10.25
N GLY A 115 26.29 -2.11 -10.87
CA GLY A 115 26.72 -1.99 -12.27
C GLY A 115 25.58 -2.15 -13.29
N ALA A 116 24.56 -2.95 -12.98
CA ALA A 116 23.39 -3.15 -13.83
C ALA A 116 22.39 -1.98 -13.76
N SER A 117 22.35 -1.26 -12.64
CA SER A 117 21.58 -0.03 -12.48
C SER A 117 22.26 1.12 -13.23
N SER A 118 22.08 1.13 -14.55
CA SER A 118 22.75 1.98 -15.56
C SER A 118 22.53 3.52 -15.43
N LYS A 119 22.11 4.04 -14.28
CA LYS A 119 21.73 5.47 -14.08
C LYS A 119 22.81 6.37 -13.47
N SER A 120 24.09 6.08 -13.72
CA SER A 120 25.23 6.96 -13.40
C SER A 120 25.52 7.09 -11.89
N SER A 121 26.32 6.18 -11.35
CA SER A 121 27.17 6.48 -10.19
C SER A 121 28.56 5.91 -10.45
N SER A 122 29.57 6.77 -10.63
CA SER A 122 30.97 6.35 -10.49
C SER A 122 31.18 5.95 -9.03
N VAL A 123 31.22 4.65 -8.75
CA VAL A 123 31.45 4.13 -7.40
C VAL A 123 32.95 3.91 -7.24
N PHE A 124 33.62 4.79 -6.49
CA PHE A 124 35.01 4.60 -6.11
C PHE A 124 35.10 3.52 -5.03
N ILE A 125 35.41 2.31 -5.47
CA ILE A 125 35.68 1.18 -4.59
C ILE A 125 37.20 1.16 -4.31
N PRO A 126 37.67 1.45 -3.08
CA PRO A 126 39.07 1.29 -2.74
C PRO A 126 39.40 -0.21 -2.76
N HIS A 127 40.00 -0.68 -3.86
CA HIS A 127 40.39 -2.07 -4.03
C HIS A 127 41.86 -2.23 -3.60
N GLY A 128 42.04 -2.55 -2.33
CA GLY A 128 43.28 -3.13 -1.81
C GLY A 128 43.01 -4.55 -1.30
N PRO A 129 44.01 -5.46 -1.24
CA PRO A 129 43.83 -6.81 -0.68
C PRO A 129 43.31 -6.84 0.76
N GLY A 130 43.39 -5.72 1.50
CA GLY A 130 42.82 -5.54 2.84
C GLY A 130 41.40 -4.94 2.87
N ALA A 131 40.87 -4.44 1.75
CA ALA A 131 39.63 -3.67 1.73
C ALA A 131 38.40 -4.46 2.19
N VAL A 132 38.33 -5.77 1.90
CA VAL A 132 37.22 -6.62 2.36
C VAL A 132 37.27 -6.80 3.88
N LYS A 133 38.48 -6.93 4.45
CA LYS A 133 38.68 -7.03 5.91
C LYS A 133 38.38 -5.70 6.60
N ASP A 134 38.76 -4.59 5.97
CA ASP A 134 38.51 -3.25 6.49
C ASP A 134 37.01 -2.90 6.44
N VAL A 135 36.31 -3.24 5.36
CA VAL A 135 34.85 -3.08 5.25
C VAL A 135 34.14 -3.96 6.28
N ALA A 136 34.56 -5.22 6.45
CA ALA A 136 33.99 -6.09 7.46
C ALA A 136 34.20 -5.57 8.89
N SER A 137 35.38 -4.99 9.19
CA SER A 137 35.65 -4.35 10.49
C SER A 137 34.77 -3.13 10.69
N GLN A 138 34.69 -2.24 9.69
CA GLN A 138 33.89 -1.00 9.77
C GLN A 138 32.40 -1.27 9.97
N ILE A 139 31.84 -2.28 9.30
CA ILE A 139 30.43 -2.68 9.49
C ILE A 139 30.21 -3.20 10.92
N ARG A 140 31.15 -3.99 11.44
CA ARG A 140 31.08 -4.57 12.79
C ARG A 140 31.18 -3.50 13.87
N ASP A 141 32.11 -2.56 13.72
CA ASP A 141 32.33 -1.46 14.64
C ASP A 141 31.15 -0.48 14.62
N GLY A 142 30.59 -0.18 13.45
CA GLY A 142 29.39 0.64 13.31
C GLY A 142 28.15 0.06 14.00
N LEU A 143 27.95 -1.26 13.90
CA LEU A 143 26.85 -1.96 14.59
C LEU A 143 27.04 -1.99 16.11
N LEU A 144 28.28 -2.16 16.58
CA LEU A 144 28.60 -2.13 18.02
C LEU A 144 28.41 -0.73 18.62
N GLN A 145 28.79 0.31 17.89
CA GLN A 145 28.66 1.70 18.33
C GLN A 145 27.20 2.17 18.34
N ALA A 146 26.37 1.71 17.40
CA ALA A 146 24.93 1.93 17.39
C ALA A 146 24.20 1.29 18.58
N ASN A 147 24.76 0.24 19.18
CA ASN A 147 24.19 -0.47 20.33
C ASN A 147 24.63 0.14 21.69
N THR A 148 25.47 1.18 21.66
CA THR A 148 25.95 1.90 22.85
C THR A 148 25.33 3.30 23.02
N LEU A 149 24.42 3.68 22.12
CA LEU A 149 23.53 4.85 22.22
C LEU A 149 22.11 4.38 22.51
#